data_AF-A0A9W8LZA8-F1
#
_entry.id   AF-A0A9W8LZA8-F1
#
_cell.length_a   1.000
_cell.length_b   1.000
_cell.length_c   1.000
_cell.angle_alpha   90.00
_cell.angle_beta   90.00
_cell.angle_gamma   90.00
#
_symmetry.space_group_name_H-M   'P 1'
#
loop_
_entity.id
_entity.type
_entity.pdbx_description
1 polymer ?
#
loop_
_entity_poly.entity_id
_entity_poly.type
_entity_poly.pdbx_seq_one_letter_code
_entity_poly.pdbx_strand_id
1 'polypeptide(L)'
;MDPLSPTQADYVVSAKAGIESIEYIDDLVREYLLFRGFDSTLQALERDLGQDRDYGFRADRMADELLNMAQKLCIDEMQEYWKYLCRRFFSRLSPKYQRTTKMFERRLLRLFLVSAIQQGQRQAIRAFMDEHGLALSQQGGDWVPWLGLEYIAQPQARSEFEAYFADEWLASLRAALTDFLQTVFPAAAVPRILLFDRERRKADALQRRLEIYERGEARVTARGPESGPVGLVEDHIGRAPHTELAATEADENADPEPAAPVGGLVEEEPARQLRICQQDVFLEHNAGIGLARFSPSAELIASYDDESVLKVWAPDPTSSAPALKNELDFAVSAMAWDQRHTHLLYMYDDAGFIHTLNTQSNLFSRHPVATRRHPWIHCMLPAASMLLNVCSTQPESTADVAVQLWDPVASRTTALRRLPPAPETHGVCASLNHNGNLAAVAFGSGRVHVLDTRSLESVATHDTAQHDLCAVEFSLDEDALMAVTETGALTLWSLRAGCHMLAESALDLGPAATIPPESRLDCDRVAFTPDRQSVVVAPQDHCLVFNVDSAALTDRTRRHKGLVSVIDVAADRSLSASEDGTVRVAQYRRV
;
A
#
# COMPACT_ATOMS: atom_id res chain seq x y z
N MET A 1 10.70 13.11 27.76
CA MET A 1 11.41 12.74 26.52
C MET A 1 11.80 11.28 26.70
N ASP A 2 11.21 10.36 25.95
CA ASP A 2 11.84 9.06 25.78
C ASP A 2 12.98 9.25 24.78
N PRO A 3 14.19 8.75 25.06
CA PRO A 3 15.31 8.89 24.13
C PRO A 3 14.97 8.12 22.84
N LEU A 4 15.05 8.81 21.70
CA LEU A 4 14.98 8.18 20.38
C LEU A 4 16.03 7.08 20.30
N SER A 5 15.68 5.95 19.71
CA SER A 5 16.66 4.92 19.39
C SER A 5 17.77 5.50 18.49
N PRO A 6 19.03 5.03 18.58
CA PRO A 6 20.14 5.58 17.81
C PRO A 6 19.87 5.62 16.29
N THR A 7 19.16 4.61 15.78
CA THR A 7 18.74 4.47 14.38
C THR A 7 17.69 5.51 13.97
N GLN A 8 16.71 5.82 14.84
CA GLN A 8 15.72 6.86 14.57
C GLN A 8 16.32 8.27 14.63
N ALA A 9 17.24 8.52 15.56
CA ALA A 9 17.94 9.80 15.64
C ALA A 9 18.77 10.06 14.38
N ASP A 10 19.50 9.05 13.89
CA ASP A 10 20.27 9.14 12.65
C ASP A 10 19.40 9.37 11.41
N TYR A 11 18.22 8.74 11.35
CA TYR A 11 17.26 8.95 10.26
C TYR A 11 16.75 10.39 10.23
N VAL A 12 16.34 10.95 11.37
CA VAL A 12 15.84 12.34 11.47
C VAL A 12 16.90 13.36 11.04
N VAL A 13 18.16 13.15 11.42
CA VAL A 13 19.28 14.00 10.98
C VAL A 13 19.54 13.86 9.48
N SER A 14 19.33 12.66 8.91
CA SER A 14 19.43 12.41 7.48
C SER A 14 18.30 13.05 6.69
N ALA A 15 17.08 12.93 7.18
CA ALA A 15 15.87 13.53 6.64
C ALA A 15 15.97 15.06 6.59
N LYS A 16 16.40 15.70 7.69
CA LYS A 16 16.58 17.16 7.76
C LYS A 16 17.59 17.67 6.72
N ALA A 17 18.76 17.03 6.63
CA ALA A 17 19.78 17.41 5.66
C ALA A 17 19.35 17.16 4.21
N GLY A 18 18.56 16.10 3.96
CA GLY A 18 17.99 15.82 2.65
C GLY A 18 17.03 16.92 2.20
N ILE A 19 16.15 17.38 3.11
CA ILE A 19 15.22 18.50 2.86
C ILE A 19 15.98 19.80 2.58
N GLU A 20 17.06 20.08 3.31
CA GLU A 20 17.92 21.26 3.07
C GLU A 20 18.58 21.26 1.68
N SER A 21 18.70 20.08 1.04
CA SER A 21 19.28 19.92 -0.30
C SER A 21 18.25 19.84 -1.44
N ILE A 22 16.97 20.16 -1.18
CA ILE A 22 15.90 19.93 -2.17
C ILE A 22 16.11 20.69 -3.48
N GLU A 23 16.57 21.96 -3.42
CA GLU A 23 16.82 22.77 -4.62
C GLU A 23 17.93 22.15 -5.50
N TYR A 24 18.97 21.58 -4.88
CA TYR A 24 20.03 20.86 -5.59
C TYR A 24 19.53 19.55 -6.21
N ILE A 25 18.64 18.84 -5.51
CA ILE A 25 18.05 17.61 -6.05
C ILE A 25 17.10 17.94 -7.22
N ASP A 26 16.35 19.03 -7.13
CA ASP A 26 15.54 19.50 -8.25
C ASP A 26 16.41 19.79 -9.47
N ASP A 27 17.59 20.40 -9.29
CA ASP A 27 18.55 20.63 -10.38
C ASP A 27 19.07 19.31 -10.98
N LEU A 28 19.39 18.32 -10.16
CA LEU A 28 19.79 16.99 -10.65
C LEU A 28 18.66 16.29 -11.41
N VAL A 29 17.41 16.43 -10.96
CA VAL A 29 16.24 15.89 -11.67
C VAL A 29 16.05 16.63 -13.01
N ARG A 30 16.19 17.96 -13.04
CA ARG A 30 16.16 18.75 -14.29
C ARG A 30 17.21 18.27 -15.28
N GLU A 31 18.46 18.15 -14.83
CA GLU A 31 19.57 17.67 -15.66
C GLU A 31 19.31 16.25 -16.18
N TYR A 32 18.82 15.35 -15.32
CA TYR A 32 18.47 13.99 -15.69
C TYR A 32 17.36 13.94 -16.74
N LEU A 33 16.26 14.67 -16.54
CA LEU A 33 15.14 14.73 -17.48
C LEU A 33 15.59 15.31 -18.83
N LEU A 34 16.41 16.37 -18.80
CA LEU A 34 16.98 16.97 -20.00
C LEU A 34 17.90 15.98 -20.74
N PHE A 35 18.80 15.29 -20.03
CA PHE A 35 19.70 14.29 -20.60
C PHE A 35 18.95 13.11 -21.25
N ARG A 36 17.82 12.71 -20.67
CA ARG A 36 16.96 11.63 -21.21
C ARG A 36 16.04 12.10 -22.34
N GLY A 37 15.95 13.40 -22.61
CA GLY A 37 15.04 13.97 -23.60
C GLY A 37 13.57 13.94 -23.16
N PHE A 38 13.30 13.98 -21.86
CA PHE A 38 11.94 13.96 -21.30
C PHE A 38 11.35 15.37 -21.18
N ASP A 39 11.30 16.10 -22.30
CA ASP A 39 10.96 17.52 -22.34
C ASP A 39 9.55 17.82 -21.78
N SER A 40 8.57 16.97 -22.09
CA SER A 40 7.20 17.13 -21.56
C SER A 40 7.13 16.96 -20.04
N THR A 41 7.92 16.04 -19.49
CA THR A 41 8.00 15.80 -18.05
C THR A 41 8.74 16.94 -17.36
N LEU A 42 9.81 17.46 -17.96
CA LEU A 42 10.54 18.62 -17.46
C LEU A 42 9.63 19.85 -17.39
N GLN A 43 8.85 20.13 -18.43
CA GLN A 43 7.87 21.23 -18.42
C GLN A 43 6.77 21.04 -17.37
N ALA A 44 6.33 19.80 -17.14
CA ALA A 44 5.37 19.50 -16.07
C ALA A 44 5.99 19.76 -14.70
N LEU A 45 7.22 19.29 -14.46
CA LEU A 45 7.96 19.54 -13.22
C LEU A 45 8.14 21.04 -12.97
N GLU A 46 8.56 21.82 -13.97
CA GLU A 46 8.72 23.28 -13.84
C GLU A 46 7.41 23.99 -13.50
N ARG A 47 6.30 23.55 -14.10
CA ARG A 47 4.96 24.09 -13.80
C ARG A 47 4.57 23.80 -12.36
N ASP A 48 4.78 22.57 -11.90
CA ASP A 48 4.40 22.12 -10.57
C ASP A 48 5.27 22.80 -9.50
N LEU A 49 6.57 22.96 -9.75
CA LEU A 49 7.47 23.74 -8.90
C LEU A 49 7.10 25.23 -8.86
N GLY A 50 6.60 25.79 -9.97
CA GLY A 50 6.08 27.15 -10.00
C GLY A 50 4.79 27.36 -9.19
N GLN A 51 4.06 26.28 -8.89
CA GLN A 51 2.82 26.28 -8.10
C GLN A 51 3.00 25.68 -6.70
N ASP A 52 4.25 25.42 -6.28
CA ASP A 52 4.55 24.76 -5.01
C ASP A 52 4.14 25.63 -3.81
N ARG A 53 3.12 25.15 -3.09
CA ARG A 53 2.63 25.77 -1.85
C ARG A 53 3.44 25.37 -0.62
N ASP A 54 4.37 24.42 -0.73
CA ASP A 54 5.22 23.95 0.35
C ASP A 54 6.55 24.74 0.43
N TYR A 55 6.81 25.64 -0.52
CA TYR A 55 8.00 26.49 -0.60
C TYR A 55 9.32 25.71 -0.52
N GLY A 56 9.39 24.50 -1.09
CA GLY A 56 10.53 23.61 -0.93
C GLY A 56 10.76 23.19 0.52
N PHE A 57 9.68 23.02 1.30
CA PHE A 57 9.69 22.69 2.73
C PHE A 57 10.39 23.73 3.62
N ARG A 58 10.46 24.99 3.17
CA ARG A 58 10.99 26.11 3.95
C ARG A 58 9.97 26.58 4.99
N ALA A 59 10.12 26.02 6.19
CA ALA A 59 9.28 26.31 7.35
C ALA A 59 9.15 27.81 7.68
N ASP A 60 10.22 28.59 7.48
CA ASP A 60 10.26 30.04 7.70
C ASP A 60 9.31 30.77 6.74
N ARG A 61 9.36 30.44 5.44
CA ARG A 61 8.48 31.06 4.43
C ARG A 61 7.02 30.68 4.63
N MET A 62 6.76 29.43 4.99
CA MET A 62 5.40 28.95 5.28
C MET A 62 4.81 29.66 6.50
N ALA A 63 5.60 29.82 7.56
CA ALA A 63 5.20 30.57 8.74
C ALA A 63 4.94 32.04 8.39
N ASP A 64 5.83 32.67 7.64
CA ASP A 64 5.69 34.06 7.18
C ASP A 64 4.43 34.26 6.35
N GLU A 65 4.11 33.34 5.45
CA GLU A 65 2.91 33.44 4.61
C GLU A 65 1.62 33.31 5.43
N LEU A 66 1.54 32.38 6.38
CA LEU A 66 0.39 32.26 7.29
C LEU A 66 0.18 33.54 8.11
N LEU A 67 1.26 34.12 8.64
CA LEU A 67 1.20 35.36 9.41
C LEU A 67 0.81 36.54 8.52
N ASN A 68 1.31 36.60 7.29
CA ASN A 68 0.99 37.61 6.29
C ASN A 68 -0.49 37.58 5.89
N MET A 69 -1.06 36.39 5.65
CA MET A 69 -2.50 36.23 5.38
C MET A 69 -3.36 36.71 6.56
N ALA A 70 -2.96 36.37 7.80
CA ALA A 70 -3.64 36.84 9.01
C ALA A 70 -3.60 38.37 9.13
N GLN A 71 -2.44 38.98 8.85
CA GLN A 71 -2.26 40.43 8.90
C GLN A 71 -2.98 41.17 7.77
N LYS A 72 -3.09 40.59 6.56
CA LYS A 72 -3.85 41.15 5.44
C LYS A 72 -5.38 40.98 5.57
N LEU A 73 -5.83 40.32 6.63
CA LEU A 73 -7.23 40.01 6.89
C LEU A 73 -7.86 39.01 5.91
N CYS A 74 -7.04 38.14 5.30
CA CYS A 74 -7.46 37.08 4.39
C CYS A 74 -7.72 35.77 5.16
N ILE A 75 -8.79 35.74 5.96
CA ILE A 75 -9.07 34.62 6.86
C ILE A 75 -9.34 33.30 6.13
N ASP A 76 -10.10 33.34 5.03
CA ASP A 76 -10.49 32.14 4.28
C ASP A 76 -9.28 31.46 3.66
N GLU A 77 -8.41 32.24 3.02
CA GLU A 77 -7.16 31.77 2.42
C GLU A 77 -6.24 31.15 3.49
N MET A 78 -6.11 31.81 4.65
CA MET A 78 -5.32 31.31 5.78
C MET A 78 -5.88 29.98 6.30
N GLN A 79 -7.19 29.88 6.50
CA GLN A 79 -7.82 28.65 6.97
C GLN A 79 -7.71 27.52 5.95
N GLU A 80 -7.85 27.83 4.65
CA GLU A 80 -7.68 26.84 3.59
C GLU A 80 -6.23 26.32 3.55
N TYR A 81 -5.25 27.21 3.66
CA TYR A 81 -3.84 26.83 3.71
C TYR A 81 -3.52 26.02 4.98
N TRP A 82 -4.07 26.40 6.14
CA TRP A 82 -3.93 25.62 7.37
C TRP A 82 -4.55 24.22 7.24
N LYS A 83 -5.76 24.10 6.67
CA LYS A 83 -6.42 22.82 6.39
C LYS A 83 -5.59 21.97 5.42
N TYR A 84 -4.95 22.58 4.44
CA TYR A 84 -4.02 21.91 3.53
C TYR A 84 -2.84 21.30 4.30
N LEU A 85 -2.16 22.06 5.17
CA LEU A 85 -1.07 21.55 6.00
C LEU A 85 -1.53 20.43 6.95
N CYS A 86 -2.73 20.56 7.51
CA CYS A 86 -3.35 19.50 8.32
C CYS A 86 -3.48 18.18 7.55
N ARG A 87 -4.00 18.23 6.32
CA ARG A 87 -4.22 17.03 5.50
C ARG A 87 -2.92 16.41 4.98
N ARG A 88 -1.94 17.24 4.63
CA ARG A 88 -0.71 16.78 3.98
C ARG A 88 0.35 16.32 4.98
N PHE A 89 0.48 17.03 6.10
CA PHE A 89 1.55 16.79 7.07
C PHE A 89 1.02 16.37 8.44
N PHE A 90 0.02 17.04 8.97
CA PHE A 90 -0.34 16.85 10.39
C PHE A 90 -1.20 15.61 10.67
N SER A 91 -1.89 15.05 9.68
CA SER A 91 -2.67 13.81 9.85
C SER A 91 -1.79 12.61 10.22
N ARG A 92 -0.54 12.62 9.75
CA ARG A 92 0.45 11.56 10.00
C ARG A 92 1.21 11.72 11.32
N LEU A 93 0.92 12.79 12.08
CA LEU A 93 1.60 13.06 13.34
C LEU A 93 0.93 12.34 14.52
N SER A 94 1.75 11.81 15.42
CA SER A 94 1.26 11.18 16.66
C SER A 94 0.31 12.10 17.47
N PRO A 95 -0.63 11.55 18.26
CA PRO A 95 -1.68 12.30 18.96
C PRO A 95 -1.18 13.48 19.81
N LYS A 96 0.07 13.44 20.28
CA LYS A 96 0.71 14.54 21.05
C LYS A 96 0.79 15.85 20.25
N TYR A 97 0.95 15.79 18.93
CA TYR A 97 1.08 16.98 18.08
C TYR A 97 -0.28 17.61 17.73
N GLN A 98 -1.38 16.85 17.78
CA GLN A 98 -2.72 17.36 17.48
C GLN A 98 -3.12 18.52 18.41
N ARG A 99 -2.73 18.46 19.70
CA ARG A 99 -2.94 19.56 20.65
C ARG A 99 -2.16 20.82 20.26
N THR A 100 -0.92 20.64 19.82
CA THR A 100 -0.03 21.71 19.36
C THR A 100 -0.54 22.34 18.06
N THR A 101 -1.03 21.55 17.11
CA THR A 101 -1.68 22.03 15.90
C THR A 101 -2.88 22.92 16.23
N LYS A 102 -3.81 22.44 17.07
CA LYS A 102 -4.96 23.27 17.53
C LYS A 102 -4.53 24.51 18.32
N MET A 103 -3.39 24.47 19.01
CA MET A 103 -2.84 25.64 19.68
C MET A 103 -2.38 26.70 18.67
N PHE A 104 -1.64 26.31 17.63
CA PHE A 104 -1.20 27.25 16.59
C PHE A 104 -2.35 27.81 15.77
N GLU A 105 -3.34 26.99 15.40
CA GLU A 105 -4.56 27.44 14.75
C GLU A 105 -5.24 28.57 15.53
N ARG A 106 -5.43 28.37 16.84
CA ARG A 106 -6.01 29.41 17.71
C ARG A 106 -5.16 30.68 17.78
N ARG A 107 -3.83 30.55 17.79
CA ARG A 107 -2.92 31.71 17.81
C ARG A 107 -2.96 32.51 16.50
N LEU A 108 -3.09 31.83 15.36
CA LEU A 108 -3.27 32.47 14.05
C LEU A 108 -4.61 33.23 13.97
N LEU A 109 -5.69 32.62 14.46
CA LEU A 109 -6.99 33.30 14.57
C LEU A 109 -6.93 34.53 15.49
N ARG A 110 -6.21 34.45 16.61
CA ARG A 110 -5.97 35.61 17.49
C ARG A 110 -5.16 36.71 16.81
N LEU A 111 -4.14 36.34 16.02
CA LEU A 111 -3.36 37.31 15.23
C LEU A 111 -4.23 38.05 14.21
N PHE A 112 -5.14 37.35 13.52
CA PHE A 112 -6.11 37.97 12.62
C PHE A 112 -6.96 39.02 13.35
N LEU A 113 -7.53 38.67 14.52
CA LEU A 113 -8.35 39.58 15.31
C LEU A 113 -7.57 40.81 15.80
N VAL A 114 -6.34 40.61 16.27
CA VAL A 114 -5.45 41.70 16.69
C VAL A 114 -5.12 42.63 15.52
N SER A 115 -4.81 42.06 14.36
CA SER A 115 -4.49 42.81 13.14
C SER A 115 -5.70 43.64 12.66
N ALA A 116 -6.91 43.07 12.74
CA ALA A 116 -8.15 43.77 12.39
C ALA A 116 -8.39 44.99 13.30
N ILE A 117 -8.07 44.89 14.59
CA ILE A 117 -8.16 46.01 15.53
C ILE A 117 -7.12 47.08 15.23
N GLN A 118 -5.85 46.68 15.04
CA GLN A 118 -4.76 47.61 14.72
C GLN A 118 -5.04 48.41 13.43
N GLN A 119 -5.71 47.80 12.46
CA GLN A 119 -6.10 48.43 11.19
C GLN A 119 -7.45 49.16 11.25
N GLY A 120 -8.16 49.14 12.38
CA GLY A 120 -9.48 49.76 12.53
C GLY A 120 -10.61 49.08 11.74
N GLN A 121 -10.40 47.86 11.23
CA GLN A 121 -11.32 47.12 10.38
C GLN A 121 -12.34 46.32 11.21
N ARG A 122 -13.22 47.02 11.93
CA ARG A 122 -14.25 46.37 12.77
C ARG A 122 -15.25 45.50 11.99
N GLN A 123 -15.46 45.79 10.71
CA GLN A 123 -16.34 44.99 9.86
C GLN A 123 -15.80 43.57 9.64
N ALA A 124 -14.48 43.42 9.50
CA ALA A 124 -13.85 42.10 9.37
C ALA A 124 -14.03 41.26 10.65
N ILE A 125 -13.99 41.90 11.82
CA ILE A 125 -14.24 41.25 13.11
C ILE A 125 -15.70 40.76 13.18
N ARG A 126 -16.67 41.57 12.76
CA ARG A 126 -18.09 41.17 12.72
C ARG A 126 -18.32 39.97 11.82
N ALA A 127 -17.84 40.05 10.57
CA ALA A 127 -17.98 38.96 9.60
C ALA A 127 -17.38 37.64 10.15
N PHE A 128 -16.20 37.73 10.77
CA PHE A 128 -15.57 36.60 11.43
C PHE A 128 -16.40 36.03 12.59
N MET A 129 -16.98 36.89 13.43
CA MET A 129 -17.81 36.44 14.57
C MET A 129 -19.14 35.82 14.11
N ASP A 130 -19.75 36.36 13.05
CA ASP A 130 -20.98 35.81 12.48
C ASP A 130 -20.77 34.40 11.93
N GLU A 131 -19.63 34.14 11.29
CA GLU A 131 -19.33 32.84 10.69
C GLU A 131 -18.73 31.84 11.68
N HIS A 132 -17.79 32.27 12.53
CA HIS A 132 -17.01 31.37 13.38
C HIS A 132 -17.32 31.48 14.88
N GLY A 133 -18.04 32.51 15.32
CA GLY A 133 -18.25 32.80 16.75
C GLY A 133 -18.95 31.68 17.50
N LEU A 134 -19.97 31.04 16.91
CA LEU A 134 -20.68 29.93 17.53
C LEU A 134 -19.76 28.72 17.73
N ALA A 135 -18.97 28.35 16.72
CA ALA A 135 -18.03 27.25 16.79
C ALA A 135 -16.95 27.50 17.85
N LEU A 136 -16.43 28.73 17.92
CA LEU A 136 -15.43 29.13 18.92
C LEU A 136 -15.98 29.11 20.35
N SER A 137 -17.25 29.47 20.56
CA SER A 137 -17.89 29.42 21.88
C SER A 137 -18.02 28.00 22.45
N GLN A 138 -18.14 26.99 21.59
CA GLN A 138 -18.26 25.59 21.99
C GLN A 138 -16.90 24.94 22.32
N GLN A 139 -15.79 25.57 21.91
CA GLN A 139 -14.42 25.05 22.08
C GLN A 139 -13.78 25.40 23.45
N GLY A 140 -14.55 25.95 24.40
CA GLY A 140 -14.14 26.21 25.78
C GLY A 140 -14.10 27.69 26.17
N GLY A 141 -13.86 27.97 27.47
CA GLY A 141 -13.91 29.33 28.04
C GLY A 141 -12.84 30.31 27.54
N ASP A 142 -11.80 29.82 26.88
CA ASP A 142 -10.63 30.59 26.40
C ASP A 142 -10.96 31.62 25.30
N TRP A 143 -12.06 31.41 24.56
CA TRP A 143 -12.53 32.31 23.50
C TRP A 143 -13.56 33.32 23.97
N VAL A 144 -14.14 33.13 25.16
CA VAL A 144 -15.22 33.98 25.69
C VAL A 144 -14.83 35.47 25.75
N PRO A 145 -13.62 35.86 26.20
CA PRO A 145 -13.21 37.27 26.18
C PRO A 145 -13.11 37.84 24.75
N TRP A 146 -12.76 37.01 23.77
CA TRP A 146 -12.57 37.40 22.38
C TRP A 146 -13.89 37.60 21.62
N LEU A 147 -14.98 36.93 22.02
CA LEU A 147 -16.30 37.12 21.41
C LEU A 147 -16.86 38.53 21.64
N GLY A 148 -16.47 39.16 22.76
CA GLY A 148 -16.86 40.53 23.10
C GLY A 148 -15.96 41.61 22.51
N LEU A 149 -14.93 41.24 21.74
CA LEU A 149 -13.82 42.12 21.35
C LEU A 149 -14.28 43.35 20.55
N GLU A 150 -15.33 43.22 19.76
CA GLU A 150 -15.90 44.33 18.98
C GLU A 150 -16.48 45.47 19.85
N TYR A 151 -16.98 45.12 21.04
CA TYR A 151 -17.63 46.04 21.96
C TYR A 151 -16.64 46.74 22.91
N ILE A 152 -15.34 46.40 22.82
CA ILE A 152 -14.30 46.96 23.68
C ILE A 152 -13.68 48.18 22.99
N ALA A 153 -13.73 49.34 23.65
CA ALA A 153 -13.22 50.59 23.09
C ALA A 153 -11.69 50.61 22.92
N GLN A 154 -10.94 50.04 23.87
CA GLN A 154 -9.48 49.94 23.84
C GLN A 154 -9.03 48.53 24.27
N PRO A 155 -9.02 47.55 23.35
CA PRO A 155 -8.62 46.18 23.65
C PRO A 155 -7.17 46.10 24.16
N GLN A 156 -6.26 46.88 23.58
CA GLN A 156 -4.84 46.93 23.93
C GLN A 156 -4.54 47.36 25.38
N ALA A 157 -5.46 48.06 26.05
CA ALA A 157 -5.31 48.54 27.42
C ALA A 157 -5.82 47.54 28.47
N ARG A 158 -6.41 46.41 28.04
CA ARG A 158 -6.88 45.36 28.95
C ARG A 158 -5.77 44.33 29.15
N SER A 159 -5.55 43.96 30.41
CA SER A 159 -4.57 42.93 30.80
C SER A 159 -4.76 41.59 30.10
N GLU A 160 -5.99 41.28 29.68
CA GLU A 160 -6.34 40.04 28.95
C GLU A 160 -5.77 40.00 27.52
N PHE A 161 -5.60 41.16 26.87
CA PHE A 161 -5.18 41.24 25.47
C PHE A 161 -3.83 41.93 25.25
N GLU A 162 -3.35 42.72 26.21
CA GLU A 162 -2.13 43.55 26.12
C GLU A 162 -0.94 42.78 25.52
N ALA A 163 -0.67 41.57 26.01
CA ALA A 163 0.43 40.73 25.55
C ALA A 163 0.37 40.39 24.05
N TYR A 164 -0.83 40.32 23.45
CA TYR A 164 -1.01 39.99 22.04
C TYR A 164 -0.76 41.18 21.10
N PHE A 165 -0.78 42.41 21.63
CA PHE A 165 -0.49 43.63 20.86
C PHE A 165 1.01 43.98 20.85
N ALA A 166 1.84 43.25 21.59
CA ALA A 166 3.28 43.45 21.62
C ALA A 166 3.96 42.83 20.39
N ASP A 167 4.93 43.54 19.81
CA ASP A 167 5.73 43.04 18.67
C ASP A 167 6.50 41.75 19.03
N GLU A 168 6.89 41.62 20.30
CA GLU A 168 7.54 40.43 20.86
C GLU A 168 6.66 39.17 20.74
N TRP A 169 5.34 39.31 20.86
CA TRP A 169 4.42 38.18 20.74
C TRP A 169 4.36 37.66 19.31
N LEU A 170 4.30 38.56 18.32
CA LEU A 170 4.35 38.19 16.91
C LEU A 170 5.68 37.51 16.56
N ALA A 171 6.81 38.06 17.01
CA ALA A 171 8.12 37.46 16.80
C ALA A 171 8.24 36.07 17.45
N SER A 172 7.71 35.91 18.67
CA SER A 172 7.67 34.61 19.36
C SER A 172 6.76 33.60 18.65
N LEU A 173 5.59 34.04 18.15
CA LEU A 173 4.69 33.20 17.37
C LEU A 173 5.35 32.70 16.09
N ARG A 174 6.02 33.59 15.36
CA ARG A 174 6.78 33.27 14.14
C ARG A 174 7.86 32.23 14.41
N ALA A 175 8.69 32.46 15.43
CA ALA A 175 9.75 31.52 15.80
C ALA A 175 9.18 30.16 16.20
N ALA A 176 8.18 30.13 17.07
CA ALA A 176 7.57 28.88 17.53
C ALA A 176 6.88 28.10 16.40
N LEU A 177 6.21 28.79 15.48
CA LEU A 177 5.57 28.16 14.32
C LEU A 177 6.62 27.60 13.35
N THR A 178 7.70 28.33 13.11
CA THR A 178 8.83 27.89 12.28
C THR A 178 9.47 26.64 12.88
N ASP A 179 9.80 26.65 14.18
CA ASP A 179 10.38 25.50 14.87
C ASP A 179 9.45 24.29 14.82
N PHE A 180 8.14 24.51 15.03
CA PHE A 180 7.15 23.44 14.91
C PHE A 180 7.17 22.81 13.51
N LEU A 181 7.07 23.61 12.45
CA LEU A 181 7.10 23.10 11.07
C LEU A 181 8.42 22.37 10.76
N GLN A 182 9.56 22.90 11.21
CA GLN A 182 10.87 22.24 11.07
C GLN A 182 10.95 20.88 11.77
N THR A 183 10.23 20.69 12.89
CA THR A 183 10.19 19.38 13.56
C THR A 183 9.26 18.39 12.86
N VAL A 184 8.25 18.86 12.14
CA VAL A 184 7.24 18.02 11.49
C VAL A 184 7.77 17.42 10.19
N PHE A 185 8.50 18.17 9.36
CA PHE A 185 8.88 17.67 8.04
C PHE A 185 9.84 16.48 8.04
N PRO A 186 10.88 16.41 8.90
CA PRO A 186 11.75 15.24 8.99
C PRO A 186 11.06 14.00 9.60
N ALA A 187 9.95 14.19 10.31
CA ALA A 187 9.12 13.11 10.83
C ALA A 187 8.17 12.52 9.77
N ALA A 188 7.94 13.23 8.66
CA ALA A 188 7.32 12.65 7.48
C ALA A 188 8.34 11.76 6.74
N ALA A 189 7.88 10.67 6.12
CA ALA A 189 8.74 9.80 5.32
C ALA A 189 9.42 10.62 4.21
N VAL A 190 10.76 10.70 4.23
CA VAL A 190 11.54 11.49 3.27
C VAL A 190 11.90 10.58 2.09
N PRO A 191 11.65 11.00 0.84
CA PRO A 191 12.02 10.23 -0.35
C PRO A 191 13.50 9.83 -0.35
N ARG A 192 13.80 8.58 -0.76
CA ARG A 192 15.18 8.05 -0.78
C ARG A 192 16.14 8.85 -1.65
N ILE A 193 15.66 9.51 -2.70
CA ILE A 193 16.50 10.37 -3.56
C ILE A 193 17.14 11.52 -2.78
N LEU A 194 16.44 12.08 -1.79
CA LEU A 194 16.98 13.13 -0.91
C LEU A 194 18.04 12.57 0.07
N LEU A 195 18.05 11.26 0.28
CA LEU A 195 19.02 10.56 1.12
C LEU A 195 20.18 9.98 0.30
N PHE A 196 20.03 9.82 -1.02
CA PHE A 196 20.93 9.08 -1.88
C PHE A 196 22.39 9.54 -1.76
N ASP A 197 22.64 10.84 -1.88
CA ASP A 197 24.01 11.38 -1.86
C ASP A 197 24.69 11.14 -0.51
N ARG A 198 23.91 11.14 0.57
CA ARG A 198 24.39 10.89 1.92
C ARG A 198 24.58 9.39 2.17
N GLU A 199 23.66 8.55 1.73
CA GLU A 199 23.79 7.09 1.78
C GLU A 199 25.03 6.64 1.00
N ARG A 200 25.25 7.19 -0.20
CA ARG A 200 26.45 6.97 -1.01
C ARG A 200 27.72 7.39 -0.28
N ARG A 201 27.78 8.61 0.27
CA ARG A 201 28.96 9.07 1.03
C ARG A 201 29.23 8.22 2.28
N LYS A 202 28.18 7.75 2.96
CA LYS A 202 28.32 6.82 4.09
C LYS A 202 28.88 5.47 3.63
N ALA A 203 28.39 4.94 2.52
CA ALA A 203 28.90 3.71 1.92
C ALA A 203 30.38 3.87 1.52
N ASP A 204 30.76 4.95 0.83
CA ASP A 204 32.15 5.24 0.45
C ASP A 204 33.06 5.40 1.67
N ALA A 205 32.57 6.03 2.74
CA ALA A 205 33.32 6.19 3.99
C ALA A 205 33.50 4.86 4.72
N LEU A 206 32.48 4.00 4.75
CA LEU A 206 32.56 2.64 5.28
C LEU A 206 33.54 1.80 4.48
N GLN A 207 33.48 1.87 3.15
CA GLN A 207 34.38 1.14 2.26
C GLN A 207 35.83 1.57 2.46
N ARG A 208 36.10 2.89 2.55
CA ARG A 208 37.44 3.39 2.90
C ARG A 208 37.91 2.93 4.29
N ARG A 209 37.01 2.83 5.27
CA ARG A 209 37.36 2.31 6.60
C ARG A 209 37.73 0.82 6.52
N LEU A 210 36.96 0.02 5.79
CA LEU A 210 37.26 -1.40 5.56
C LEU A 210 38.63 -1.57 4.89
N GLU A 211 38.93 -0.81 3.83
CA GLU A 211 40.23 -0.83 3.16
C GLU A 211 41.39 -0.46 4.12
N ILE A 212 41.18 0.49 5.03
CA ILE A 212 42.18 0.84 6.06
C ILE A 212 42.37 -0.30 7.06
N TYR A 213 41.28 -0.96 7.49
CA TYR A 213 41.36 -2.11 8.39
C TYR A 213 42.09 -3.29 7.74
N GLU A 214 41.74 -3.64 6.51
CA GLU A 214 42.40 -4.70 5.73
C GLU A 214 43.89 -4.40 5.53
N ARG A 215 44.23 -3.14 5.22
CA ARG A 215 45.63 -2.71 5.11
C ARG A 215 46.36 -2.69 6.46
N GLY A 216 45.64 -2.47 7.56
CA GLY A 216 46.12 -2.57 8.93
C GLY A 216 46.44 -4.01 9.32
N GLU A 217 45.52 -4.94 9.05
CA GLU A 217 45.75 -6.39 9.24
C GLU A 217 46.91 -6.87 8.37
N ALA A 218 47.01 -6.45 7.11
CA ALA A 218 48.15 -6.76 6.24
C ALA A 218 49.48 -6.24 6.80
N ARG A 219 49.47 -5.13 7.55
CA ARG A 219 50.66 -4.57 8.22
C ARG A 219 51.02 -5.28 9.53
N VAL A 220 50.01 -5.72 10.29
CA VAL A 220 50.20 -6.49 11.53
C VAL A 220 50.67 -7.92 11.22
N THR A 221 50.15 -8.53 10.16
CA THR A 221 50.63 -9.84 9.67
C THR A 221 52.03 -9.76 9.03
N ALA A 222 52.41 -8.63 8.43
CA ALA A 222 53.76 -8.39 7.92
C ALA A 222 54.81 -8.06 9.01
N ARG A 223 54.38 -7.53 10.16
CA ARG A 223 55.22 -7.40 11.35
C ARG A 223 55.09 -8.68 12.19
N GLY A 224 55.89 -9.69 11.84
CA GLY A 224 56.02 -10.92 12.62
C GLY A 224 56.36 -10.64 14.10
N PRO A 225 56.07 -11.58 15.01
CA PRO A 225 56.10 -11.33 16.45
C PRO A 225 57.53 -11.07 16.94
N GLU A 226 57.80 -9.85 17.41
CA GLU A 226 59.00 -9.57 18.19
C GLU A 226 58.87 -10.25 19.56
N SER A 227 59.83 -11.14 19.85
CA SER A 227 59.94 -11.91 21.06
C SER A 227 60.29 -11.04 22.28
N GLY A 228 59.46 -11.10 23.32
CA GLY A 228 59.76 -10.61 24.67
C GLY A 228 58.98 -11.46 25.70
N PRO A 229 59.63 -12.06 26.73
CA PRO A 229 59.03 -13.17 27.47
C PRO A 229 58.49 -12.74 28.85
N VAL A 230 57.21 -12.97 29.12
CA VAL A 230 56.66 -13.24 30.47
C VAL A 230 55.28 -13.90 30.20
N GLY A 231 54.94 -15.14 30.54
CA GLY A 231 55.32 -15.95 31.69
C GLY A 231 54.11 -16.07 32.61
N LEU A 232 53.09 -16.88 32.26
CA LEU A 232 52.05 -17.32 33.19
C LEU A 232 51.50 -18.71 32.81
N VAL A 233 52.01 -19.70 33.55
CA VAL A 233 51.31 -20.77 34.30
C VAL A 233 50.17 -21.53 33.58
N GLU A 234 50.46 -22.80 33.35
CA GLU A 234 49.56 -23.91 33.04
C GLU A 234 48.37 -23.98 34.03
N ASP A 235 47.20 -24.42 33.59
CA ASP A 235 46.66 -25.70 34.08
C ASP A 235 45.27 -26.06 33.50
N HIS A 236 45.27 -27.16 32.76
CA HIS A 236 44.48 -28.37 33.04
C HIS A 236 43.11 -28.64 32.36
N ILE A 237 43.20 -29.67 31.50
CA ILE A 237 42.27 -30.79 31.20
C ILE A 237 41.30 -30.64 30.01
N GLY A 238 41.79 -31.13 28.86
CA GLY A 238 41.27 -32.34 28.16
C GLY A 238 39.96 -32.21 27.38
N ARG A 239 39.74 -32.86 26.24
CA ARG A 239 40.53 -33.83 25.46
C ARG A 239 39.81 -33.92 24.10
N ALA A 240 40.59 -33.91 23.02
CA ALA A 240 40.21 -34.14 21.63
C ALA A 240 39.83 -35.64 21.39
N PRO A 241 39.56 -36.17 20.17
CA PRO A 241 40.08 -35.70 18.89
C PRO A 241 39.16 -35.75 17.64
N HIS A 242 39.64 -34.98 16.67
CA HIS A 242 39.40 -35.05 15.24
C HIS A 242 39.81 -36.38 14.62
N THR A 243 39.35 -36.63 13.39
CA THR A 243 40.15 -37.36 12.40
C THR A 243 40.02 -36.67 11.06
N GLU A 244 41.19 -36.31 10.52
CA GLU A 244 41.45 -35.75 9.20
C GLU A 244 41.08 -36.74 8.08
N LEU A 245 40.98 -36.27 6.82
CA LEU A 245 41.90 -36.70 5.77
C LEU A 245 41.70 -35.94 4.44
N ALA A 246 42.81 -35.89 3.72
CA ALA A 246 43.17 -35.02 2.62
C ALA A 246 42.56 -35.39 1.26
N ALA A 247 42.65 -34.43 0.35
CA ALA A 247 42.39 -34.53 -1.08
C ALA A 247 43.44 -35.39 -1.82
N THR A 248 43.01 -36.03 -2.92
CA THR A 248 43.85 -36.31 -4.10
C THR A 248 42.99 -36.36 -5.36
N GLU A 249 43.52 -35.79 -6.44
CA GLU A 249 43.01 -35.80 -7.82
C GLU A 249 43.27 -37.16 -8.50
N ALA A 250 42.38 -37.59 -9.41
CA ALA A 250 42.74 -38.37 -10.59
C ALA A 250 41.61 -38.36 -11.64
N ASP A 251 42.05 -38.23 -12.88
CA ASP A 251 41.38 -38.21 -14.18
C ASP A 251 40.87 -39.62 -14.59
N GLU A 252 39.81 -39.72 -15.41
CA GLU A 252 39.67 -40.71 -16.50
C GLU A 252 38.34 -40.63 -17.27
N ASN A 253 38.46 -40.60 -18.61
CA ASN A 253 37.43 -40.68 -19.65
C ASN A 253 36.76 -42.06 -19.73
N ALA A 254 35.46 -42.11 -20.08
CA ALA A 254 34.89 -43.19 -20.91
C ALA A 254 33.55 -42.76 -21.57
N ASP A 255 33.46 -43.04 -22.88
CA ASP A 255 32.41 -42.71 -23.85
C ASP A 255 31.04 -43.43 -23.66
N PRO A 256 29.99 -43.02 -24.41
CA PRO A 256 28.58 -43.40 -24.21
C PRO A 256 28.07 -44.46 -25.21
N GLU A 257 27.08 -45.28 -24.85
CA GLU A 257 26.23 -46.07 -25.78
C GLU A 257 25.02 -46.70 -25.05
N PRO A 258 23.95 -47.16 -25.74
CA PRO A 258 23.30 -46.62 -26.94
C PRO A 258 21.75 -46.51 -26.79
N ALA A 259 21.13 -45.77 -27.72
CA ALA A 259 19.69 -45.62 -27.86
C ALA A 259 19.05 -46.71 -28.74
N ALA A 260 17.89 -47.24 -28.36
CA ALA A 260 16.86 -47.84 -29.23
C ALA A 260 15.58 -48.17 -28.43
N PRO A 261 14.39 -48.35 -29.05
CA PRO A 261 13.83 -47.68 -30.23
C PRO A 261 12.44 -47.06 -29.96
N VAL A 262 12.02 -46.16 -30.85
CA VAL A 262 10.67 -45.59 -30.93
C VAL A 262 9.67 -46.64 -31.42
N GLY A 263 8.62 -46.89 -30.64
CA GLY A 263 7.46 -47.70 -31.01
C GLY A 263 6.27 -47.28 -30.16
N GLY A 264 5.25 -46.69 -30.80
CA GLY A 264 4.20 -45.94 -30.12
C GLY A 264 3.21 -46.76 -29.32
N LEU A 265 2.81 -46.17 -28.20
CA LEU A 265 1.45 -46.09 -27.68
C LEU A 265 1.35 -44.67 -27.09
N VAL A 266 0.39 -43.86 -27.54
CA VAL A 266 0.04 -42.64 -26.82
C VAL A 266 -0.65 -43.11 -25.54
N GLU A 267 0.13 -43.38 -24.51
CA GLU A 267 -0.37 -43.38 -23.14
C GLU A 267 -0.80 -41.95 -22.87
N GLU A 268 -2.08 -41.74 -22.55
CA GLU A 268 -2.52 -40.49 -21.93
C GLU A 268 -1.62 -40.28 -20.70
N GLU A 269 -0.76 -39.25 -20.71
CA GLU A 269 0.01 -38.90 -19.51
C GLU A 269 -1.00 -38.73 -18.36
N PRO A 270 -0.81 -39.40 -17.21
CA PRO A 270 -1.70 -39.22 -16.07
C PRO A 270 -1.74 -37.72 -15.75
N ALA A 271 -2.95 -37.15 -15.65
CA ALA A 271 -3.15 -35.73 -15.40
C ALA A 271 -2.27 -35.29 -14.22
N ARG A 272 -1.25 -34.47 -14.48
CA ARG A 272 -0.28 -34.01 -13.49
C ARG A 272 -1.03 -33.31 -12.36
N GLN A 273 -0.97 -33.86 -11.15
CA GLN A 273 -1.77 -33.35 -10.04
C GLN A 273 -0.98 -32.28 -9.28
N LEU A 274 -1.64 -31.18 -8.95
CA LEU A 274 -1.06 -30.16 -8.09
C LEU A 274 -1.14 -30.62 -6.63
N ARG A 275 0.01 -30.78 -5.99
CA ARG A 275 0.15 -31.21 -4.59
C ARG A 275 0.89 -30.17 -3.78
N ILE A 276 0.50 -30.01 -2.51
CA ILE A 276 1.19 -29.14 -1.56
C ILE A 276 2.46 -29.84 -1.09
N CYS A 277 3.63 -29.26 -1.39
CA CYS A 277 4.92 -29.81 -0.96
C CYS A 277 5.43 -29.15 0.33
N GLN A 278 5.08 -27.90 0.57
CA GLN A 278 5.47 -27.15 1.76
C GLN A 278 4.32 -26.26 2.23
N GLN A 279 4.17 -26.09 3.53
CA GLN A 279 3.20 -25.16 4.10
C GLN A 279 3.75 -24.52 5.37
N ASP A 280 3.85 -23.19 5.33
CA ASP A 280 4.35 -22.36 6.41
C ASP A 280 3.21 -21.54 7.03
N VAL A 281 3.38 -21.19 8.32
CA VAL A 281 2.41 -20.41 9.09
C VAL A 281 3.13 -19.18 9.65
N PHE A 282 2.57 -18.01 9.39
CA PHE A 282 3.11 -16.71 9.78
C PHE A 282 2.16 -16.04 10.78
N LEU A 283 2.73 -15.57 11.89
CA LEU A 283 2.05 -14.95 13.02
C LEU A 283 2.28 -13.43 12.99
N GLU A 284 2.08 -12.82 11.82
CA GLU A 284 2.38 -11.41 11.63
C GLU A 284 1.35 -10.50 12.32
N HIS A 285 0.07 -10.87 12.35
CA HIS A 285 -0.97 -10.01 12.90
C HIS A 285 -1.47 -10.53 14.25
N ASN A 286 -1.92 -9.60 15.09
CA ASN A 286 -2.58 -9.89 16.36
C ASN A 286 -4.11 -9.75 16.27
N ALA A 287 -4.61 -9.24 15.15
CA ALA A 287 -6.02 -9.02 14.85
C ALA A 287 -6.40 -9.78 13.56
N GLY A 288 -7.70 -9.93 13.32
CA GLY A 288 -8.22 -10.59 12.12
C GLY A 288 -7.75 -9.89 10.85
N ILE A 289 -7.34 -10.67 9.86
CA ILE A 289 -6.83 -10.13 8.58
C ILE A 289 -7.99 -10.04 7.60
N GLY A 290 -8.32 -8.84 7.15
CA GLY A 290 -9.38 -8.63 6.16
C GLY A 290 -8.87 -8.68 4.71
N LEU A 291 -7.63 -8.28 4.46
CA LEU A 291 -7.06 -8.23 3.11
C LEU A 291 -5.62 -8.75 3.12
N ALA A 292 -5.29 -9.58 2.14
CA ALA A 292 -3.92 -10.00 1.90
C ALA A 292 -3.71 -10.34 0.42
N ARG A 293 -2.59 -9.88 -0.17
CA ARG A 293 -2.25 -10.12 -1.57
C ARG A 293 -0.76 -10.34 -1.78
N PHE A 294 -0.41 -11.26 -2.66
CA PHE A 294 0.94 -11.40 -3.17
C PHE A 294 1.31 -10.24 -4.09
N SER A 295 2.56 -9.82 -4.01
CA SER A 295 3.21 -9.07 -5.07
C SER A 295 3.28 -9.91 -6.37
N PRO A 296 3.39 -9.28 -7.55
CA PRO A 296 3.42 -10.02 -8.82
C PRO A 296 4.58 -11.03 -8.94
N SER A 297 5.69 -10.79 -8.23
CA SER A 297 6.83 -11.71 -8.15
C SER A 297 6.66 -12.82 -7.11
N ALA A 298 5.58 -12.79 -6.31
CA ALA A 298 5.34 -13.65 -5.14
C ALA A 298 6.43 -13.57 -4.05
N GLU A 299 7.30 -12.56 -4.10
CA GLU A 299 8.39 -12.36 -3.13
C GLU A 299 7.94 -11.63 -1.87
N LEU A 300 6.92 -10.78 -2.00
CA LEU A 300 6.31 -10.02 -0.91
C LEU A 300 4.82 -10.34 -0.79
N ILE A 301 4.33 -10.25 0.43
CA ILE A 301 2.91 -10.26 0.81
C ILE A 301 2.61 -8.89 1.43
N ALA A 302 1.52 -8.27 1.00
CA ALA A 302 0.89 -7.19 1.74
C ALA A 302 -0.31 -7.76 2.50
N SER A 303 -0.40 -7.50 3.80
CA SER A 303 -1.49 -7.94 4.66
C SER A 303 -2.00 -6.79 5.52
N TYR A 304 -3.32 -6.69 5.67
CA TYR A 304 -4.01 -5.61 6.36
C TYR A 304 -5.08 -6.18 7.29
N ASP A 305 -5.05 -5.74 8.56
CA ASP A 305 -5.92 -6.25 9.61
C ASP A 305 -7.01 -5.27 10.06
N ASP A 306 -7.92 -5.78 10.88
CA ASP A 306 -9.06 -5.04 11.44
C ASP A 306 -8.63 -3.89 12.38
N GLU A 307 -7.39 -3.89 12.85
CA GLU A 307 -6.79 -2.80 13.65
C GLU A 307 -6.14 -1.73 12.76
N SER A 308 -6.41 -1.74 11.45
CA SER A 308 -5.87 -0.80 10.47
C SER A 308 -4.34 -0.87 10.34
N VAL A 309 -3.74 -2.03 10.62
CA VAL A 309 -2.30 -2.25 10.48
C VAL A 309 -2.01 -2.91 9.14
N LEU A 310 -1.30 -2.17 8.28
CA LEU A 310 -0.72 -2.70 7.05
C LEU A 310 0.69 -3.22 7.32
N LYS A 311 0.97 -4.44 6.86
CA LYS A 311 2.31 -5.00 6.82
C LYS A 311 2.69 -5.41 5.40
N VAL A 312 3.97 -5.22 5.05
CA VAL A 312 4.58 -5.79 3.85
C VAL A 312 5.79 -6.60 4.25
N TRP A 313 5.86 -7.85 3.82
CA TRP A 313 6.85 -8.81 4.30
C TRP A 313 7.10 -9.92 3.27
N ALA A 314 8.27 -10.54 3.35
CA ALA A 314 8.58 -11.71 2.52
C ALA A 314 8.13 -12.98 3.25
N PRO A 315 7.50 -13.97 2.57
CA PRO A 315 7.11 -15.25 3.15
C PRO A 315 8.33 -16.16 3.34
N ASP A 316 9.26 -15.72 4.19
CA ASP A 316 10.46 -16.43 4.59
C ASP A 316 10.35 -16.81 6.08
N PRO A 317 10.30 -18.10 6.42
CA PRO A 317 10.17 -18.56 7.81
C PRO A 317 11.39 -18.19 8.67
N THR A 318 12.51 -17.79 8.07
CA THR A 318 13.71 -17.32 8.78
C THR A 318 13.68 -15.82 9.07
N SER A 319 12.78 -15.07 8.45
CA SER A 319 12.64 -13.63 8.69
C SER A 319 12.09 -13.38 10.09
N SER A 320 12.69 -12.42 10.81
CA SER A 320 12.31 -12.07 12.18
C SER A 320 11.32 -10.92 12.28
N ALA A 321 11.12 -10.15 11.20
CA ALA A 321 10.25 -8.97 11.20
C ALA A 321 9.74 -8.65 9.79
N PRO A 322 8.58 -7.98 9.67
CA PRO A 322 8.08 -7.49 8.40
C PRO A 322 8.98 -6.36 7.87
N ALA A 323 9.09 -6.26 6.54
CA ALA A 323 9.86 -5.21 5.89
C ALA A 323 9.25 -3.82 6.12
N LEU A 324 7.92 -3.76 6.27
CA LEU A 324 7.17 -2.55 6.51
C LEU A 324 6.01 -2.83 7.46
N LYS A 325 5.78 -1.92 8.42
CA LYS A 325 4.62 -1.93 9.31
C LYS A 325 4.09 -0.50 9.45
N ASN A 326 2.84 -0.30 9.05
CA ASN A 326 2.18 0.99 9.08
C ASN A 326 0.83 0.90 9.76
N GLU A 327 0.59 1.78 10.72
CA GLU A 327 -0.73 1.99 11.31
C GLU A 327 -1.43 3.08 10.49
N LEU A 328 -2.48 2.70 9.75
CA LEU A 328 -3.19 3.59 8.84
C LEU A 328 -4.29 4.35 9.59
N ASP A 329 -4.48 5.62 9.25
CA ASP A 329 -5.55 6.47 9.78
C ASP A 329 -6.86 6.36 8.98
N PHE A 330 -6.95 5.38 8.08
CA PHE A 330 -8.09 5.10 7.21
C PHE A 330 -8.25 3.58 7.03
N ALA A 331 -9.50 3.15 6.82
CA ALA A 331 -9.81 1.79 6.46
C ALA A 331 -9.48 1.52 4.98
N VAL A 332 -8.94 0.34 4.69
CA VAL A 332 -8.65 -0.13 3.32
C VAL A 332 -9.72 -1.12 2.91
N SER A 333 -10.47 -0.83 1.85
CA SER A 333 -11.51 -1.72 1.30
C SER A 333 -11.05 -2.52 0.09
N ALA A 334 -10.02 -2.08 -0.63
CA ALA A 334 -9.43 -2.84 -1.73
C ALA A 334 -7.94 -2.57 -1.86
N MET A 335 -7.19 -3.55 -2.37
CA MET A 335 -5.74 -3.47 -2.52
C MET A 335 -5.27 -4.19 -3.79
N ALA A 336 -4.32 -3.58 -4.50
CA ALA A 336 -3.66 -4.20 -5.65
C ALA A 336 -2.21 -3.75 -5.77
N TRP A 337 -1.34 -4.67 -6.18
CA TRP A 337 0.03 -4.37 -6.52
C TRP A 337 0.15 -3.87 -7.97
N ASP A 338 1.10 -2.97 -8.22
CA ASP A 338 1.47 -2.60 -9.59
C ASP A 338 2.18 -3.76 -10.29
N GLN A 339 1.75 -4.10 -11.51
CA GLN A 339 2.28 -5.23 -12.28
C GLN A 339 3.66 -4.96 -12.89
N ARG A 340 4.01 -3.69 -13.13
CA ARG A 340 5.31 -3.30 -13.71
C ARG A 340 6.28 -2.87 -12.63
N HIS A 341 5.78 -2.22 -11.59
CA HIS A 341 6.56 -1.67 -10.50
C HIS A 341 6.23 -2.40 -9.21
N THR A 342 6.82 -3.58 -9.01
CA THR A 342 6.55 -4.49 -7.87
C THR A 342 6.76 -3.90 -6.47
N HIS A 343 7.32 -2.69 -6.37
CA HIS A 343 7.46 -1.93 -5.14
C HIS A 343 6.33 -0.93 -4.89
N LEU A 344 5.33 -0.85 -5.76
CA LEU A 344 4.16 0.01 -5.62
C LEU A 344 2.94 -0.83 -5.24
N LEU A 345 2.29 -0.41 -4.16
CA LEU A 345 1.05 -0.97 -3.66
C LEU A 345 -0.02 0.11 -3.68
N TYR A 346 -1.17 -0.20 -4.28
CA TYR A 346 -2.33 0.68 -4.31
C TYR A 346 -3.37 0.20 -3.30
N MET A 347 -3.94 1.14 -2.55
CA MET A 347 -4.96 0.87 -1.54
C MET A 347 -6.10 1.86 -1.72
N TYR A 348 -7.33 1.38 -1.71
CA TYR A 348 -8.51 2.21 -1.75
C TYR A 348 -9.08 2.42 -0.35
N ASP A 349 -9.38 3.67 0.00
CA ASP A 349 -10.05 4.01 1.24
C ASP A 349 -11.56 4.26 1.05
N ASP A 350 -12.31 4.11 2.13
CA ASP A 350 -13.77 4.31 2.12
C ASP A 350 -14.17 5.78 1.88
N ALA A 351 -13.22 6.71 1.91
CA ALA A 351 -13.42 8.11 1.59
C ALA A 351 -13.29 8.41 0.08
N GLY A 352 -12.99 7.41 -0.75
CA GLY A 352 -12.90 7.54 -2.20
C GLY A 352 -11.52 7.96 -2.72
N PHE A 353 -10.46 7.59 -2.02
CA PHE A 353 -9.09 7.89 -2.42
C PHE A 353 -8.30 6.61 -2.68
N ILE A 354 -7.41 6.69 -3.69
CA ILE A 354 -6.37 5.70 -3.90
C ILE A 354 -5.09 6.22 -3.26
N HIS A 355 -4.57 5.45 -2.32
CA HIS A 355 -3.26 5.65 -1.72
C HIS A 355 -2.24 4.80 -2.47
N THR A 356 -1.15 5.42 -2.89
CA THR A 356 0.01 4.72 -3.47
C THR A 356 1.09 4.65 -2.42
N LEU A 357 1.49 3.43 -2.05
CA LEU A 357 2.58 3.14 -1.15
C LEU A 357 3.77 2.60 -1.95
N ASN A 358 4.91 3.28 -1.85
CA ASN A 358 6.18 2.70 -2.26
C ASN A 358 6.75 1.85 -1.11
N THR A 359 6.68 0.53 -1.24
CA THR A 359 7.02 -0.44 -0.19
C THR A 359 8.51 -0.46 0.18
N GLN A 360 9.38 0.06 -0.69
CA GLN A 360 10.83 0.16 -0.43
C GLN A 360 11.23 1.42 0.34
N SER A 361 10.48 2.51 0.17
CA SER A 361 10.78 3.81 0.80
C SER A 361 9.78 4.21 1.88
N ASN A 362 8.71 3.43 2.04
CA ASN A 362 7.57 3.74 2.90
C ASN A 362 6.94 5.11 2.61
N LEU A 363 7.00 5.56 1.35
CA LEU A 363 6.42 6.82 0.93
C LEU A 363 4.96 6.63 0.51
N PHE A 364 4.09 7.48 1.04
CA PHE A 364 2.66 7.51 0.72
C PHE A 364 2.30 8.75 -0.08
N SER A 365 1.63 8.57 -1.21
CA SER A 365 0.84 9.60 -1.87
C SER A 365 -0.64 9.23 -1.85
N ARG A 366 -1.50 10.24 -1.85
CA ARG A 366 -2.96 10.08 -1.81
C ARG A 366 -3.56 10.80 -3.01
N HIS A 367 -4.39 10.11 -3.77
CA HIS A 367 -4.96 10.60 -5.02
C HIS A 367 -6.49 10.51 -4.96
N PRO A 368 -7.21 11.62 -5.18
CA PRO A 368 -8.67 11.57 -5.21
C PRO A 368 -9.14 10.82 -6.46
N VAL A 369 -10.10 9.91 -6.30
CA VAL A 369 -10.79 9.33 -7.45
C VAL A 369 -11.87 10.34 -7.87
N ALA A 370 -11.77 10.85 -9.10
CA ALA A 370 -12.51 12.03 -9.57
C ALA A 370 -14.05 11.88 -9.48
N THR A 371 -14.56 10.66 -9.42
CA THR A 371 -15.98 10.36 -9.34
C THR A 371 -16.40 9.88 -7.96
N ARG A 372 -16.70 10.84 -7.06
CA ARG A 372 -17.39 10.59 -5.77
C ARG A 372 -18.74 9.88 -5.89
N ARG A 373 -19.24 9.65 -7.11
CA ARG A 373 -20.51 8.97 -7.35
C ARG A 373 -20.46 7.48 -7.02
N HIS A 374 -19.31 6.81 -7.12
CA HIS A 374 -19.22 5.36 -6.86
C HIS A 374 -18.11 5.11 -5.84
N PRO A 375 -18.36 5.36 -4.54
CA PRO A 375 -17.35 5.28 -3.51
C PRO A 375 -17.02 3.83 -3.11
N TRP A 376 -17.84 2.84 -3.44
CA TRP A 376 -17.59 1.45 -3.06
C TRP A 376 -16.81 0.71 -4.14
N ILE A 377 -15.77 -0.03 -3.78
CA ILE A 377 -14.97 -0.86 -4.70
C ILE A 377 -15.25 -2.33 -4.39
N HIS A 378 -15.76 -3.06 -5.38
CA HIS A 378 -15.94 -4.51 -5.32
C HIS A 378 -14.65 -5.25 -5.69
N CYS A 379 -13.94 -4.76 -6.70
CA CYS A 379 -12.68 -5.35 -7.15
C CYS A 379 -11.71 -4.27 -7.62
N MET A 380 -10.43 -4.40 -7.25
CA MET A 380 -9.33 -3.60 -7.78
C MET A 380 -8.34 -4.53 -8.47
N LEU A 381 -8.26 -4.43 -9.80
CA LEU A 381 -7.48 -5.34 -10.63
C LEU A 381 -6.39 -4.57 -11.39
N PRO A 382 -5.13 -5.04 -11.38
CA PRO A 382 -4.06 -4.33 -12.06
C PRO A 382 -4.03 -4.69 -13.56
N ALA A 383 -4.60 -3.82 -14.39
CA ALA A 383 -4.70 -3.97 -15.84
C ALA A 383 -3.49 -3.30 -16.53
N ALA A 384 -2.44 -4.08 -16.76
CA ALA A 384 -1.19 -3.65 -17.41
C ALA A 384 -0.49 -2.47 -16.70
N SER A 385 -0.78 -1.21 -17.07
CA SER A 385 -0.23 0.00 -16.44
C SER A 385 -1.30 0.88 -15.78
N MET A 386 -2.49 0.33 -15.60
CA MET A 386 -3.67 1.01 -15.07
C MET A 386 -4.28 0.14 -13.96
N LEU A 387 -5.15 0.73 -13.15
CA LEU A 387 -6.03 -0.01 -12.24
C LEU A 387 -7.44 -0.04 -12.82
N LEU A 388 -7.99 -1.25 -12.99
CA LEU A 388 -9.38 -1.46 -13.31
C LEU A 388 -10.15 -1.66 -12.00
N ASN A 389 -11.07 -0.73 -11.74
CA ASN A 389 -11.87 -0.68 -10.52
C ASN A 389 -13.31 -1.00 -10.86
N VAL A 390 -13.88 -2.02 -10.22
CA VAL A 390 -15.32 -2.31 -10.28
C VAL A 390 -15.97 -1.71 -9.05
N CYS A 391 -16.97 -0.84 -9.24
CA CYS A 391 -17.46 0.05 -8.19
C CYS A 391 -18.98 0.30 -8.26
N SER A 392 -19.57 0.75 -7.16
CA SER A 392 -20.99 1.12 -7.05
C SER A 392 -21.19 2.33 -6.13
N THR A 393 -22.38 2.94 -6.14
CA THR A 393 -22.73 4.06 -5.23
C THR A 393 -22.86 3.60 -3.78
N GLN A 394 -23.31 2.37 -3.57
CA GLN A 394 -23.57 1.78 -2.26
C GLN A 394 -22.90 0.40 -2.16
N PRO A 395 -22.54 -0.04 -0.93
CA PRO A 395 -22.13 -1.41 -0.69
C PRO A 395 -23.17 -2.39 -1.23
N GLU A 396 -22.72 -3.50 -1.81
CA GLU A 396 -23.56 -4.60 -2.31
C GLU A 396 -24.56 -4.24 -3.43
N SER A 397 -24.61 -2.99 -3.89
CA SER A 397 -25.52 -2.59 -4.96
C SER A 397 -25.07 -3.12 -6.32
N THR A 398 -25.95 -3.91 -6.93
CA THR A 398 -25.79 -4.43 -8.31
C THR A 398 -26.55 -3.59 -9.35
N ALA A 399 -27.35 -2.62 -8.91
CA ALA A 399 -28.18 -1.78 -9.78
C ALA A 399 -27.39 -0.69 -10.52
N ASP A 400 -26.20 -0.34 -10.03
CA ASP A 400 -25.46 0.83 -10.49
C ASP A 400 -23.94 0.59 -10.59
N VAL A 401 -23.57 -0.65 -10.88
CA VAL A 401 -22.18 -1.06 -11.06
C VAL A 401 -21.54 -0.32 -12.23
N ALA A 402 -20.35 0.19 -12.00
CA ALA A 402 -19.51 0.83 -12.99
C ALA A 402 -18.09 0.29 -12.94
N VAL A 403 -17.43 0.32 -14.10
CA VAL A 403 -16.01 -0.01 -14.25
C VAL A 403 -15.26 1.28 -14.53
N GLN A 404 -14.20 1.53 -13.77
CA GLN A 404 -13.34 2.70 -13.93
C GLN A 404 -11.91 2.25 -14.26
N LEU A 405 -11.25 2.98 -15.15
CA LEU A 405 -9.80 2.88 -15.33
C LEU A 405 -9.15 4.06 -14.65
N TRP A 406 -8.27 3.77 -13.69
CA TRP A 406 -7.45 4.77 -13.02
C TRP A 406 -6.01 4.66 -13.48
N ASP A 407 -5.44 5.78 -13.88
CA ASP A 407 -4.04 5.91 -14.29
C ASP A 407 -3.20 6.32 -13.10
N PRO A 408 -2.28 5.46 -12.62
CA PRO A 408 -1.39 5.80 -11.52
C PRO A 408 -0.47 6.98 -11.81
N VAL A 409 0.04 7.07 -13.04
CA VAL A 409 0.98 8.11 -13.47
C VAL A 409 0.28 9.45 -13.56
N ALA A 410 -0.91 9.49 -14.18
CA ALA A 410 -1.71 10.72 -14.26
C ALA A 410 -2.53 10.98 -12.98
N SER A 411 -2.56 10.03 -12.04
CA SER A 411 -3.30 10.09 -10.77
C SER A 411 -4.77 10.46 -10.94
N ARG A 412 -5.42 9.94 -11.98
CA ARG A 412 -6.82 10.28 -12.32
C ARG A 412 -7.52 9.13 -13.02
N THR A 413 -8.85 9.15 -12.93
CA THR A 413 -9.71 8.28 -13.73
C THR A 413 -9.65 8.70 -15.20
N THR A 414 -9.26 7.80 -16.09
CA THR A 414 -9.15 8.03 -17.55
C THR A 414 -10.39 7.59 -18.30
N ALA A 415 -11.09 6.57 -17.82
CA ALA A 415 -12.35 6.10 -18.38
C ALA A 415 -13.30 5.62 -17.28
N LEU A 416 -14.60 5.75 -17.55
CA LEU A 416 -15.68 5.28 -16.68
C LEU A 416 -16.79 4.74 -17.56
N ARG A 417 -17.24 3.51 -17.29
CA ARG A 417 -18.41 2.92 -17.91
C ARG A 417 -19.36 2.38 -16.87
N ARG A 418 -20.64 2.76 -16.95
CA ARG A 418 -21.71 2.09 -16.20
C ARG A 418 -22.13 0.83 -16.94
N LEU A 419 -22.22 -0.28 -16.22
CA LEU A 419 -22.75 -1.53 -16.76
C LEU A 419 -24.28 -1.54 -16.69
N PRO A 420 -24.95 -2.24 -17.62
CA PRO A 420 -26.38 -2.46 -17.52
C PRO A 420 -26.72 -3.13 -16.18
N PRO A 421 -27.76 -2.68 -15.46
CA PRO A 421 -28.15 -3.30 -14.21
C PRO A 421 -28.52 -4.78 -14.43
N ALA A 422 -28.09 -5.62 -13.51
CA ALA A 422 -28.55 -6.99 -13.38
C ALA A 422 -29.81 -7.05 -12.47
N PRO A 423 -30.68 -8.08 -12.61
CA PRO A 423 -31.75 -8.29 -11.64
C PRO A 423 -31.21 -8.38 -10.20
N GLU A 424 -32.02 -7.98 -9.22
CA GLU A 424 -31.63 -7.81 -7.81
C GLU A 424 -30.98 -9.07 -7.22
N THR A 425 -29.65 -9.10 -7.23
CA THR A 425 -28.82 -10.12 -6.59
C THR A 425 -27.66 -9.47 -5.85
N HIS A 426 -27.11 -10.18 -4.88
CA HIS A 426 -25.87 -9.78 -4.20
C HIS A 426 -24.65 -10.28 -4.98
N GLY A 427 -23.53 -9.56 -4.88
CA GLY A 427 -22.24 -10.02 -5.39
C GLY A 427 -21.87 -9.48 -6.78
N VAL A 428 -20.65 -8.95 -6.86
CA VAL A 428 -19.97 -8.57 -8.11
C VAL A 428 -18.53 -9.04 -7.99
N CYS A 429 -18.06 -9.80 -8.98
CA CYS A 429 -16.67 -10.19 -9.07
C CYS A 429 -16.12 -9.87 -10.45
N ALA A 430 -14.80 -9.78 -10.56
CA ALA A 430 -14.17 -9.52 -11.83
C ALA A 430 -12.80 -10.18 -11.93
N SER A 431 -12.40 -10.46 -13.16
CA SER A 431 -11.06 -10.95 -13.48
C SER A 431 -10.55 -10.37 -14.80
N LEU A 432 -9.24 -10.41 -14.95
CA LEU A 432 -8.56 -10.05 -16.18
C LEU A 432 -8.12 -11.31 -16.92
N ASN A 433 -8.08 -11.23 -18.24
CA ASN A 433 -7.39 -12.23 -19.04
C ASN A 433 -5.86 -12.11 -18.86
N HIS A 434 -5.10 -13.07 -19.40
CA HIS A 434 -3.65 -13.19 -19.12
C HIS A 434 -2.82 -11.96 -19.56
N ASN A 435 -3.30 -11.23 -20.56
CA ASN A 435 -2.64 -10.04 -21.10
C ASN A 435 -3.23 -8.72 -20.58
N GLY A 436 -4.29 -8.78 -19.77
CA GLY A 436 -4.98 -7.62 -19.19
C GLY A 436 -5.73 -6.75 -20.21
N ASN A 437 -5.92 -7.19 -21.45
CA ASN A 437 -6.69 -6.45 -22.45
C ASN A 437 -8.21 -6.73 -22.38
N LEU A 438 -8.62 -7.83 -21.75
CA LEU A 438 -10.01 -8.17 -21.50
C LEU A 438 -10.28 -8.27 -20.01
N ALA A 439 -11.46 -7.81 -19.61
CA ALA A 439 -11.99 -7.99 -18.27
C ALA A 439 -13.34 -8.69 -18.33
N ALA A 440 -13.55 -9.68 -17.47
CA ALA A 440 -14.86 -10.26 -17.21
C ALA A 440 -15.39 -9.66 -15.90
N VAL A 441 -16.58 -9.05 -15.95
CA VAL A 441 -17.29 -8.55 -14.77
C VAL A 441 -18.57 -9.34 -14.62
N ALA A 442 -18.64 -10.13 -13.57
CA ALA A 442 -19.73 -11.04 -13.28
C ALA A 442 -20.60 -10.52 -12.13
N PHE A 443 -21.91 -10.67 -12.29
CA PHE A 443 -22.92 -10.39 -11.28
C PHE A 443 -23.40 -11.71 -10.70
N GLY A 444 -23.77 -11.72 -9.41
CA GLY A 444 -24.34 -12.90 -8.74
C GLY A 444 -25.54 -13.53 -9.47
N SER A 445 -26.28 -12.74 -10.23
CA SER A 445 -27.36 -13.18 -11.13
C SER A 445 -26.95 -14.13 -12.27
N GLY A 446 -25.65 -14.35 -12.51
CA GLY A 446 -25.13 -15.14 -13.63
C GLY A 446 -24.81 -14.31 -14.88
N ARG A 447 -25.12 -13.01 -14.88
CA ARG A 447 -24.76 -12.12 -15.98
C ARG A 447 -23.27 -11.78 -15.94
N VAL A 448 -22.56 -11.99 -17.05
CA VAL A 448 -21.13 -11.68 -17.20
C VAL A 448 -20.92 -10.72 -18.37
N HIS A 449 -20.31 -9.58 -18.11
CA HIS A 449 -19.89 -8.63 -19.14
C HIS A 449 -18.41 -8.80 -19.44
N VAL A 450 -18.09 -9.11 -20.69
CA VAL A 450 -16.71 -9.11 -21.20
C VAL A 450 -16.43 -7.75 -21.81
N LEU A 451 -15.41 -7.07 -21.31
CA LEU A 451 -15.06 -5.69 -21.67
C LEU A 451 -13.65 -5.65 -22.24
N ASP A 452 -13.44 -4.81 -23.25
CA ASP A 452 -12.10 -4.40 -23.67
C ASP A 452 -11.55 -3.38 -22.65
N THR A 453 -10.43 -3.67 -22.01
CA THR A 453 -9.90 -2.83 -20.92
C THR A 453 -9.30 -1.51 -21.38
N ARG A 454 -9.13 -1.27 -22.69
CA ARG A 454 -8.61 0.00 -23.20
C ARG A 454 -9.73 1.01 -23.43
N SER A 455 -10.85 0.54 -23.98
CA SER A 455 -12.02 1.34 -24.33
C SER A 455 -13.14 1.27 -23.29
N LEU A 456 -13.09 0.26 -22.41
CA LEU A 456 -14.19 -0.22 -21.57
C LEU A 456 -15.43 -0.64 -22.38
N GLU A 457 -15.37 -0.78 -23.70
CA GLU A 457 -16.51 -1.24 -24.49
C GLU A 457 -16.84 -2.70 -24.18
N SER A 458 -18.14 -3.03 -24.17
CA SER A 458 -18.55 -4.42 -24.00
C SER A 458 -18.32 -5.17 -25.30
N VAL A 459 -17.44 -6.16 -25.25
CA VAL A 459 -17.15 -7.09 -26.35
C VAL A 459 -18.25 -8.14 -26.41
N ALA A 460 -18.68 -8.64 -25.26
CA ALA A 460 -19.76 -9.60 -25.15
C ALA A 460 -20.49 -9.46 -23.81
N THR A 461 -21.73 -9.94 -23.78
CA THR A 461 -22.50 -10.14 -22.55
C THR A 461 -23.06 -11.54 -22.57
N HIS A 462 -22.80 -12.27 -21.51
CA HIS A 462 -23.12 -13.67 -21.33
C HIS A 462 -24.07 -13.82 -20.15
N ASP A 463 -24.91 -14.84 -20.21
CA ASP A 463 -25.79 -15.24 -19.12
C ASP A 463 -25.51 -16.71 -18.85
N THR A 464 -24.95 -17.01 -17.68
CA THR A 464 -24.59 -18.37 -17.30
C THR A 464 -25.81 -19.17 -16.83
N ALA A 465 -26.99 -18.56 -16.72
CA ALA A 465 -28.18 -19.16 -16.10
C ALA A 465 -27.94 -19.70 -14.66
N GLN A 466 -26.80 -19.38 -14.06
CA GLN A 466 -26.49 -19.70 -12.67
C GLN A 466 -26.99 -18.57 -11.78
N HIS A 467 -27.37 -18.93 -10.56
CA HIS A 467 -27.66 -17.98 -9.50
C HIS A 467 -26.58 -18.14 -8.42
N ASP A 468 -26.23 -17.05 -7.75
CA ASP A 468 -25.20 -16.98 -6.71
C ASP A 468 -23.77 -17.16 -7.26
N LEU A 469 -23.45 -16.53 -8.39
CA LEU A 469 -22.10 -16.51 -8.96
C LEU A 469 -21.15 -15.67 -8.10
N CYS A 470 -20.03 -16.25 -7.63
CA CYS A 470 -19.08 -15.56 -6.75
C CYS A 470 -17.69 -15.34 -7.36
N ALA A 471 -17.26 -16.14 -8.35
CA ALA A 471 -16.00 -15.94 -9.05
C ALA A 471 -16.12 -16.26 -10.55
N VAL A 472 -15.36 -15.51 -11.37
CA VAL A 472 -15.26 -15.71 -12.82
C VAL A 472 -13.82 -15.58 -13.25
N GLU A 473 -13.34 -16.44 -14.15
CA GLU A 473 -11.96 -16.38 -14.67
C GLU A 473 -11.87 -16.88 -16.11
N PHE A 474 -10.99 -16.28 -16.91
CA PHE A 474 -10.74 -16.74 -18.28
C PHE A 474 -9.92 -18.03 -18.29
N SER A 475 -10.24 -18.93 -19.22
CA SER A 475 -9.34 -20.04 -19.56
C SER A 475 -8.02 -19.51 -20.11
N LEU A 476 -6.96 -20.33 -20.05
CA LEU A 476 -5.61 -19.92 -20.45
C LEU A 476 -5.52 -19.54 -21.94
N ASP A 477 -6.32 -20.19 -22.77
CA ASP A 477 -6.47 -19.95 -24.20
C ASP A 477 -7.53 -18.89 -24.56
N GLU A 478 -8.16 -18.28 -23.55
CA GLU A 478 -9.17 -17.22 -23.67
C GLU A 478 -10.41 -17.61 -24.50
N ASP A 479 -10.70 -18.91 -24.62
CA ASP A 479 -11.83 -19.41 -25.41
C ASP A 479 -13.04 -19.81 -24.55
N ALA A 480 -12.87 -19.84 -23.24
CA ALA A 480 -13.90 -20.12 -22.26
C ALA A 480 -13.80 -19.23 -21.02
N LEU A 481 -14.95 -19.10 -20.33
CA LEU A 481 -15.06 -18.54 -18.98
C LEU A 481 -15.35 -19.66 -18.00
N MET A 482 -14.55 -19.72 -16.94
CA MET A 482 -14.78 -20.55 -15.76
C MET A 482 -15.56 -19.73 -14.74
N ALA A 483 -16.62 -20.31 -14.18
CA ALA A 483 -17.53 -19.66 -13.27
C ALA A 483 -17.74 -20.55 -12.04
N VAL A 484 -17.64 -19.96 -10.84
CA VAL A 484 -17.84 -20.64 -9.56
C VAL A 484 -18.96 -19.96 -8.79
N THR A 485 -19.89 -20.76 -8.29
CA THR A 485 -21.00 -20.28 -7.43
C THR A 485 -20.66 -20.38 -5.94
N GLU A 486 -21.42 -19.67 -5.11
CA GLU A 486 -21.34 -19.69 -3.64
C GLU A 486 -21.41 -21.11 -3.06
N THR A 487 -22.06 -22.04 -3.77
CA THR A 487 -22.27 -23.44 -3.35
C THR A 487 -21.30 -24.44 -3.96
N GLY A 488 -20.32 -23.97 -4.74
CA GLY A 488 -19.27 -24.81 -5.32
C GLY A 488 -19.59 -25.44 -6.68
N ALA A 489 -20.66 -25.02 -7.37
CA ALA A 489 -20.82 -25.40 -8.78
C ALA A 489 -19.75 -24.69 -9.62
N LEU A 490 -18.97 -25.47 -10.38
CA LEU A 490 -17.94 -25.02 -11.31
C LEU A 490 -18.44 -25.27 -12.73
N THR A 491 -18.65 -24.21 -13.50
CA THR A 491 -19.08 -24.30 -14.90
C THR A 491 -18.07 -23.67 -15.85
N LEU A 492 -17.99 -24.23 -17.06
CA LEU A 492 -17.18 -23.70 -18.15
C LEU A 492 -18.11 -23.27 -19.28
N TRP A 493 -17.89 -22.07 -19.82
CA TRP A 493 -18.74 -21.43 -20.82
C TRP A 493 -17.93 -21.00 -22.01
N SER A 494 -18.34 -21.36 -23.23
CA SER A 494 -17.61 -20.95 -24.43
C SER A 494 -17.76 -19.44 -24.68
N LEU A 495 -16.65 -18.75 -24.92
CA LEU A 495 -16.60 -17.35 -25.38
C LEU A 495 -16.81 -17.22 -26.90
N ARG A 496 -16.89 -18.33 -27.62
CA ARG A 496 -17.14 -18.36 -29.07
C ARG A 496 -18.62 -18.10 -29.37
N ALA A 497 -18.94 -17.82 -30.63
CA ALA A 497 -20.28 -17.43 -31.07
C ALA A 497 -21.37 -18.39 -30.54
N GLY A 498 -22.23 -17.88 -29.65
CA GLY A 498 -23.38 -18.60 -29.10
C GLY A 498 -23.36 -18.88 -27.60
N CYS A 499 -22.26 -18.60 -26.87
CA CYS A 499 -22.17 -18.68 -25.40
C CYS A 499 -22.99 -19.81 -24.76
N HIS A 500 -22.47 -21.02 -24.83
CA HIS A 500 -23.10 -22.20 -24.26
C HIS A 500 -22.18 -22.84 -23.22
N MET A 501 -22.78 -23.54 -22.27
CA MET A 501 -22.07 -24.31 -21.27
C MET A 501 -21.36 -25.49 -21.93
N LEU A 502 -20.04 -25.59 -21.69
CA LEU A 502 -19.17 -26.66 -22.15
C LEU A 502 -19.12 -27.81 -21.14
N ALA A 503 -19.07 -27.48 -19.86
CA ALA A 503 -19.01 -28.44 -18.77
C ALA A 503 -19.63 -27.86 -17.50
N GLU A 504 -20.17 -28.75 -16.68
CA GLU A 504 -20.66 -28.46 -15.34
C GLU A 504 -20.16 -29.56 -14.41
N SER A 505 -19.54 -29.12 -13.32
CA SER A 505 -19.03 -29.97 -12.26
C SER A 505 -19.36 -29.36 -10.90
N ALA A 506 -19.26 -30.15 -9.83
CA ALA A 506 -19.45 -29.67 -8.47
C ALA A 506 -18.19 -29.93 -7.65
N LEU A 507 -17.67 -28.88 -7.02
CA LEU A 507 -16.62 -28.99 -6.02
C LEU A 507 -17.21 -29.67 -4.79
N ASP A 508 -16.54 -30.71 -4.27
CA ASP A 508 -17.02 -31.46 -3.10
C ASP A 508 -16.83 -30.64 -1.81
N LEU A 509 -17.77 -29.71 -1.56
CA LEU A 509 -17.87 -28.87 -0.37
C LEU A 509 -18.89 -29.41 0.64
N GLY A 510 -19.47 -30.58 0.36
CA GLY A 510 -20.67 -31.09 1.02
C GLY A 510 -21.96 -30.76 0.27
N PRO A 511 -23.14 -31.16 0.80
CA PRO A 511 -24.41 -30.98 0.09
C PRO A 511 -24.80 -29.50 0.03
N ALA A 512 -24.96 -28.95 -1.18
CA ALA A 512 -25.24 -27.53 -1.43
C ALA A 512 -26.41 -26.97 -0.58
N ALA A 513 -27.49 -27.74 -0.42
CA ALA A 513 -28.67 -27.35 0.37
C ALA A 513 -28.40 -27.22 1.88
N THR A 514 -27.27 -27.73 2.37
CA THR A 514 -26.88 -27.75 3.79
C THR A 514 -25.66 -26.91 4.10
N ILE A 515 -25.06 -26.24 3.10
CA ILE A 515 -23.94 -25.32 3.31
C ILE A 515 -24.48 -24.11 4.08
N PRO A 516 -24.01 -23.86 5.32
CA PRO A 516 -24.49 -22.73 6.08
C PRO A 516 -24.00 -21.42 5.42
N PRO A 517 -24.72 -20.29 5.60
CA PRO A 517 -24.39 -19.03 4.96
C PRO A 517 -22.92 -18.59 5.17
N GLU A 518 -22.36 -18.78 6.36
CA GLU A 518 -20.96 -18.44 6.65
C GLU A 518 -19.92 -19.30 5.91
N SER A 519 -20.33 -20.46 5.39
CA SER A 519 -19.46 -21.37 4.64
C SER A 519 -19.62 -21.27 3.13
N ARG A 520 -20.49 -20.37 2.67
CA ARG A 520 -20.62 -20.06 1.25
C ARG A 520 -19.36 -19.32 0.77
N LEU A 521 -18.98 -19.62 -0.47
CA LEU A 521 -17.84 -18.98 -1.11
C LEU A 521 -18.19 -17.57 -1.56
N ASP A 522 -17.26 -16.64 -1.39
CA ASP A 522 -17.30 -15.31 -1.99
C ASP A 522 -16.10 -15.13 -2.95
N CYS A 523 -15.96 -13.95 -3.54
CA CYS A 523 -14.88 -13.66 -4.48
C CYS A 523 -13.49 -13.64 -3.84
N ASP A 524 -13.37 -13.41 -2.53
CA ASP A 524 -12.09 -13.41 -1.83
C ASP A 524 -11.66 -14.82 -1.38
N ARG A 525 -12.58 -15.78 -1.41
CA ARG A 525 -12.36 -17.17 -0.99
C ARG A 525 -12.25 -18.17 -2.14
N VAL A 526 -12.10 -17.67 -3.37
CA VAL A 526 -11.87 -18.45 -4.59
C VAL A 526 -10.74 -17.84 -5.39
N ALA A 527 -9.74 -18.65 -5.77
CA ALA A 527 -8.66 -18.23 -6.64
C ALA A 527 -8.20 -19.36 -7.54
N PHE A 528 -8.05 -19.12 -8.83
CA PHE A 528 -7.48 -20.11 -9.74
C PHE A 528 -5.96 -19.98 -9.80
N THR A 529 -5.29 -21.11 -10.08
CA THR A 529 -3.86 -21.12 -10.31
C THR A 529 -3.50 -20.37 -11.59
N PRO A 530 -2.28 -19.81 -11.72
CA PRO A 530 -1.88 -19.05 -12.91
C PRO A 530 -1.97 -19.85 -14.22
N ASP A 531 -1.83 -21.18 -14.14
CA ASP A 531 -1.98 -22.10 -15.27
C ASP A 531 -3.44 -22.47 -15.60
N ARG A 532 -4.41 -22.02 -14.79
CA ARG A 532 -5.86 -22.29 -14.91
C ARG A 532 -6.24 -23.76 -14.81
N GLN A 533 -5.36 -24.62 -14.31
CA GLN A 533 -5.62 -26.07 -14.20
C GLN A 533 -6.20 -26.47 -12.86
N SER A 534 -6.06 -25.63 -11.83
CA SER A 534 -6.57 -25.87 -10.49
C SER A 534 -7.29 -24.63 -9.94
N VAL A 535 -8.25 -24.87 -9.05
CA VAL A 535 -8.94 -23.84 -8.28
C VAL A 535 -8.74 -24.10 -6.79
N VAL A 536 -8.37 -23.06 -6.06
CA VAL A 536 -8.21 -23.06 -4.60
C VAL A 536 -9.41 -22.34 -4.01
N VAL A 537 -10.13 -23.01 -3.11
CA VAL A 537 -11.32 -22.46 -2.44
C VAL A 537 -11.21 -22.63 -0.94
N ALA A 538 -11.71 -21.68 -0.15
CA ALA A 538 -11.83 -21.84 1.30
C ALA A 538 -13.29 -21.71 1.73
N PRO A 539 -14.01 -22.81 1.98
CA PRO A 539 -15.35 -22.75 2.54
C PRO A 539 -15.35 -22.43 4.04
N GLN A 540 -14.30 -22.79 4.80
CA GLN A 540 -14.22 -22.54 6.24
C GLN A 540 -12.81 -22.13 6.70
N ASP A 541 -12.18 -22.96 7.52
CA ASP A 541 -10.90 -22.76 8.21
C ASP A 541 -9.70 -23.30 7.42
N HIS A 542 -9.90 -23.84 6.22
CA HIS A 542 -8.84 -24.38 5.39
C HIS A 542 -9.19 -24.22 3.91
N CYS A 543 -8.17 -24.34 3.07
CA CYS A 543 -8.29 -24.31 1.63
C CYS A 543 -8.34 -25.73 1.07
N LEU A 544 -9.17 -25.91 0.05
CA LEU A 544 -9.30 -27.11 -0.76
C LEU A 544 -8.81 -26.79 -2.17
N VAL A 545 -8.04 -27.71 -2.76
CA VAL A 545 -7.50 -27.57 -4.10
C VAL A 545 -8.18 -28.59 -5.00
N PHE A 546 -8.81 -28.12 -6.06
CA PHE A 546 -9.50 -28.95 -7.03
C PHE A 546 -8.88 -28.80 -8.41
N ASN A 547 -8.83 -29.88 -9.18
CA ASN A 547 -8.53 -29.80 -10.60
C ASN A 547 -9.77 -29.28 -11.36
N VAL A 548 -9.58 -28.31 -12.25
CA VAL A 548 -10.69 -27.63 -12.94
C VAL A 548 -11.45 -28.58 -13.88
N ASP A 549 -10.73 -29.42 -14.63
CA ASP A 549 -11.33 -30.30 -15.65
C ASP A 549 -12.14 -31.44 -15.04
N SER A 550 -11.62 -32.06 -13.98
CA SER A 550 -12.23 -33.22 -13.32
C SER A 550 -13.09 -32.88 -12.10
N ALA A 551 -12.97 -31.65 -11.58
CA ALA A 551 -13.46 -31.25 -10.26
C ALA A 551 -13.02 -32.17 -9.10
N ALA A 552 -11.98 -32.97 -9.31
CA ALA A 552 -11.45 -33.86 -8.28
C ALA A 552 -10.66 -33.05 -7.24
N LEU A 553 -10.93 -33.31 -5.96
CA LEU A 553 -10.12 -32.79 -4.86
C LEU A 553 -8.70 -33.35 -4.95
N THR A 554 -7.73 -32.50 -5.25
CA THR A 554 -6.32 -32.89 -5.31
C THR A 554 -5.67 -32.80 -3.95
N ASP A 555 -5.85 -31.70 -3.20
CA ASP A 555 -5.17 -31.50 -1.92
C ASP A 555 -5.94 -30.57 -0.97
N ARG A 556 -5.48 -30.48 0.28
CA ARG A 556 -6.05 -29.61 1.32
C ARG A 556 -4.97 -28.98 2.19
N THR A 557 -5.10 -27.69 2.48
CA THR A 557 -4.19 -27.00 3.39
C THR A 557 -4.51 -27.37 4.85
N ARG A 558 -3.53 -27.22 5.74
CA ARG A 558 -3.77 -27.32 7.18
C ARG A 558 -4.76 -26.23 7.63
N ARG A 559 -5.57 -26.55 8.63
CA ARG A 559 -6.60 -25.67 9.22
C ARG A 559 -6.07 -24.50 10.04
N HIS A 560 -6.60 -23.31 9.80
CA HIS A 560 -6.58 -22.14 10.67
C HIS A 560 -7.46 -22.37 11.91
N LYS A 561 -7.37 -21.47 12.89
CA LYS A 561 -8.24 -21.48 14.08
C LYS A 561 -9.52 -20.66 13.87
N GLY A 562 -9.51 -19.76 12.89
CA GLY A 562 -10.65 -18.94 12.49
C GLY A 562 -11.06 -19.19 11.04
N LEU A 563 -12.07 -18.45 10.57
CA LEU A 563 -12.49 -18.46 9.18
C LEU A 563 -11.36 -17.92 8.30
N VAL A 564 -11.13 -18.53 7.14
CA VAL A 564 -10.27 -17.95 6.10
C VAL A 564 -11.04 -16.82 5.44
N SER A 565 -10.55 -15.61 5.59
CA SER A 565 -11.16 -14.37 5.07
C SER A 565 -10.77 -14.11 3.62
N VAL A 566 -9.52 -14.41 3.24
CA VAL A 566 -9.01 -14.12 1.90
C VAL A 566 -7.98 -15.14 1.45
N ILE A 567 -8.04 -15.49 0.16
CA ILE A 567 -7.08 -16.29 -0.57
C ILE A 567 -6.46 -15.44 -1.67
N ASP A 568 -5.18 -15.70 -1.96
CA ASP A 568 -4.55 -15.25 -3.20
C ASP A 568 -3.62 -16.34 -3.74
N VAL A 569 -3.34 -16.32 -5.04
CA VAL A 569 -2.45 -17.29 -5.68
C VAL A 569 -1.50 -16.56 -6.61
N ALA A 570 -0.20 -16.79 -6.43
CA ALA A 570 0.84 -16.24 -7.29
C ALA A 570 1.96 -17.25 -7.49
N ALA A 571 2.46 -17.35 -8.72
CA ALA A 571 3.44 -18.35 -9.13
C ALA A 571 3.03 -19.78 -8.72
N ASP A 572 3.87 -20.47 -7.93
CA ASP A 572 3.64 -21.82 -7.41
C ASP A 572 3.13 -21.82 -5.96
N ARG A 573 2.54 -20.72 -5.47
CA ARG A 573 2.13 -20.55 -4.08
C ARG A 573 0.71 -20.04 -3.94
N SER A 574 0.02 -20.50 -2.90
CA SER A 574 -1.20 -19.86 -2.40
C SER A 574 -0.98 -19.23 -1.03
N LEU A 575 -1.73 -18.18 -0.78
CA LEU A 575 -1.88 -17.44 0.45
C LEU A 575 -3.27 -17.74 1.00
N SER A 576 -3.38 -17.98 2.30
CA SER A 576 -4.65 -17.93 3.02
C SER A 576 -4.48 -17.13 4.30
N ALA A 577 -5.24 -16.04 4.44
CA ALA A 577 -5.28 -15.24 5.66
C ALA A 577 -6.62 -15.47 6.39
N SER A 578 -6.60 -15.31 7.70
CA SER A 578 -7.73 -15.66 8.56
C SER A 578 -8.03 -14.60 9.60
N GLU A 579 -9.28 -14.63 10.09
CA GLU A 579 -9.75 -13.88 11.25
C GLU A 579 -8.96 -14.18 12.53
N ASP A 580 -8.18 -15.28 12.57
CA ASP A 580 -7.29 -15.59 13.70
C ASP A 580 -5.95 -14.83 13.68
N GLY A 581 -5.75 -13.94 12.70
CA GLY A 581 -4.53 -13.14 12.55
C GLY A 581 -3.36 -13.90 11.91
N THR A 582 -3.57 -15.15 11.49
CA THR A 582 -2.52 -15.96 10.88
C THR A 582 -2.61 -15.94 9.36
N VAL A 583 -1.43 -15.92 8.73
CA VAL A 583 -1.28 -16.11 7.29
C VAL A 583 -0.62 -17.46 7.05
N ARG A 584 -1.15 -18.25 6.11
CA ARG A 584 -0.51 -19.49 5.67
C ARG A 584 -0.12 -19.38 4.22
N VAL A 585 1.06 -19.88 3.92
CA VAL A 585 1.58 -19.95 2.56
C VAL A 585 1.80 -21.41 2.23
N ALA A 586 1.12 -21.91 1.21
CA ALA A 586 1.31 -23.26 0.69
C ALA A 586 2.06 -23.19 -0.65
N GLN A 587 3.13 -23.96 -0.78
CA GLN A 587 3.87 -24.13 -2.02
C GLN A 587 3.46 -25.42 -2.71
N TYR A 588 3.27 -25.34 -4.02
CA TYR A 588 2.78 -26.42 -4.85
C TYR A 588 3.88 -27.02 -5.72
N ARG A 589 3.75 -28.32 -5.98
CA ARG A 589 4.53 -29.02 -6.99
C ARG A 589 3.60 -29.91 -7.81
N ARG A 590 3.86 -29.99 -9.12
CA ARG A 590 3.20 -30.97 -9.99
C ARG A 590 3.84 -32.33 -9.75
N VAL A 591 3.00 -33.33 -9.47
CA VAL A 591 3.39 -34.72 -9.21
C VAL A 591 2.78 -35.63 -10.26
#